data_AF-A0A7R8HA87-F1
#
_entry.id   AF-A0A7R8HA87-F1
#
_cell.length_a   1.000
_cell.length_b   1.000
_cell.length_c   1.000
_cell.angle_alpha   90.00
_cell.angle_beta   90.00
_cell.angle_gamma   90.00
#
_symmetry.space_group_name_H-M   'P 1'
#
loop_
_entity.id
_entity.type
_entity.pdbx_description
1 polymer ?
#
loop_
_entity_poly.entity_id
_entity_poly.type
_entity_poly.pdbx_seq_one_letter_code
_entity_poly.pdbx_strand_id
1 'polypeptide(L)'
;MVVNCLSSWDTEYSADTVEWCTQPKYNDVFAVGTYQVDNDPNSSKFDGQSQRKGRLYLGEFKDEIDIKQTIETPAILDLKWSPNNQGALAAVNASGQLTIYSLKENISLEDAKSFNIDGNDLLILSLAWKHDRIALSDSGGYITVVSSDQDMISEQELTPLFVRNILQESRAYFRIRCDEYQNYFQEAMMRNYENGISER
;
A
#
# COMPACT_ATOMS: atom_id res chain seq x y z
N MET A 1 -12.73 10.66 22.63
CA MET A 1 -11.89 11.25 21.58
C MET A 1 -12.73 11.25 20.31
N VAL A 2 -12.94 12.42 19.71
CA VAL A 2 -13.72 12.55 18.48
C VAL A 2 -12.71 12.80 17.36
N VAL A 3 -12.75 11.96 16.33
CA VAL A 3 -11.97 12.19 15.11
C VAL A 3 -12.76 13.15 14.24
N ASN A 4 -12.20 14.32 13.97
CA ASN A 4 -12.81 15.30 13.07
C ASN A 4 -12.35 15.00 11.64
N CYS A 5 -13.28 14.97 10.69
CA CYS A 5 -12.95 14.93 9.27
C CYS A 5 -12.37 16.30 8.86
N LEU A 6 -11.12 16.31 8.41
CA LEU A 6 -10.47 17.53 7.91
C LEU A 6 -10.82 17.78 6.44
N SER A 7 -10.82 16.73 5.62
CA SER A 7 -11.14 16.77 4.19
C SER A 7 -11.48 15.36 3.68
N SER A 8 -12.24 15.28 2.60
CA SER A 8 -12.58 14.01 1.92
C SER A 8 -12.81 14.26 0.44
N TRP A 9 -12.41 13.31 -0.40
CA TRP A 9 -12.75 13.30 -1.82
C TRP A 9 -13.24 11.91 -2.24
N ASP A 10 -13.97 11.86 -3.36
CA ASP A 10 -14.43 10.60 -3.95
C ASP A 10 -13.37 10.06 -4.93
N THR A 11 -12.83 8.87 -4.65
CA THR A 11 -11.85 8.19 -5.49
C THR A 11 -12.48 7.50 -6.71
N GLU A 12 -13.81 7.55 -6.89
CA GLU A 12 -14.62 6.90 -7.93
C GLU A 12 -14.59 5.36 -7.91
N TYR A 13 -13.46 4.76 -7.53
CA TYR A 13 -13.27 3.35 -7.21
C TYR A 13 -13.02 3.19 -5.70
N SER A 14 -13.21 1.98 -5.18
CA SER A 14 -13.00 1.72 -3.75
C SER A 14 -11.52 1.97 -3.39
N ALA A 15 -11.27 2.91 -2.48
CA ALA A 15 -9.93 3.16 -1.93
C ALA A 15 -9.50 1.98 -1.05
N ASP A 16 -8.34 1.39 -1.35
CA ASP A 16 -7.87 0.16 -0.70
C ASP A 16 -6.59 0.40 0.11
N THR A 17 -5.67 1.21 -0.42
CA THR A 17 -4.40 1.53 0.24
C THR A 17 -4.06 3.01 0.15
N VAL A 18 -3.45 3.55 1.20
CA VAL A 18 -3.00 4.95 1.31
C VAL A 18 -1.68 5.01 2.04
N GLU A 19 -0.74 5.80 1.51
CA GLU A 19 0.60 5.96 2.06
C GLU A 19 1.09 7.41 1.93
N TRP A 20 1.66 7.95 3.01
CA TRP A 20 2.31 9.26 3.02
C TRP A 20 3.76 9.15 2.57
N CYS A 21 4.23 10.15 1.82
CA CYS A 21 5.61 10.20 1.40
C CYS A 21 6.53 10.35 2.62
N THR A 22 7.55 9.49 2.67
CA THR A 22 8.52 9.42 3.77
C THR A 22 9.57 10.53 3.72
N GLN A 23 9.67 11.25 2.59
CA GLN A 23 10.67 12.30 2.40
C GLN A 23 10.26 13.56 3.17
N PRO A 24 11.14 14.14 4.03
CA PRO A 24 10.79 15.32 4.81
C PRO A 24 10.30 16.53 3.99
N LYS A 25 10.79 16.70 2.74
CA LYS A 25 10.37 17.77 1.82
C LYS A 25 8.93 17.60 1.30
N TYR A 26 8.41 16.37 1.33
CA TYR A 26 7.13 15.99 0.72
C TYR A 26 6.22 15.27 1.72
N ASN A 27 6.38 15.53 3.03
CA ASN A 27 5.58 14.88 4.08
C ASN A 27 4.07 15.16 3.97
N ASP A 28 3.68 16.21 3.26
CA ASP A 28 2.29 16.56 2.92
C ASP A 28 1.77 15.83 1.66
N VAL A 29 2.63 15.07 0.97
CA VAL A 29 2.27 14.29 -0.22
C VAL A 29 1.87 12.88 0.18
N PHE A 30 0.79 12.37 -0.42
CA PHE A 30 0.33 11.01 -0.22
C PHE A 30 -0.03 10.35 -1.56
N ALA A 31 -0.05 9.02 -1.55
CA ALA A 31 -0.51 8.21 -2.67
C ALA A 31 -1.68 7.33 -2.24
N VAL A 32 -2.64 7.13 -3.15
CA VAL A 32 -3.78 6.22 -2.93
C VAL A 32 -3.90 5.23 -4.07
N GLY A 33 -3.99 3.96 -3.71
CA GLY A 33 -4.31 2.86 -4.60
C GLY A 33 -5.78 2.49 -4.46
N THR A 34 -6.45 2.29 -5.58
CA THR A 34 -7.83 1.83 -5.61
C THR A 34 -7.95 0.42 -6.17
N TYR A 35 -9.00 -0.26 -5.72
CA TYR A 35 -9.32 -1.62 -6.07
C TYR A 35 -10.82 -1.75 -6.39
N GLN A 36 -11.16 -2.16 -7.60
CA GLN A 36 -12.54 -2.40 -7.98
C GLN A 36 -12.64 -3.69 -8.80
N VAL A 37 -13.53 -4.60 -8.41
CA VAL A 37 -13.90 -5.74 -9.26
C VAL A 37 -14.97 -5.28 -10.25
N ASP A 38 -14.68 -5.48 -11.53
CA ASP A 38 -15.60 -5.28 -12.62
C ASP A 38 -16.39 -6.56 -12.86
N ASN A 39 -17.68 -6.49 -12.60
CA ASN A 39 -18.58 -7.63 -12.74
C ASN A 39 -19.09 -7.80 -14.19
N ASP A 40 -18.73 -6.90 -15.11
CA ASP A 40 -19.07 -7.03 -16.53
C ASP A 40 -17.98 -7.82 -17.27
N PRO A 41 -18.25 -9.07 -17.70
CA PRO A 41 -17.28 -9.88 -18.43
C PRO A 41 -16.90 -9.32 -19.81
N ASN A 42 -17.59 -8.28 -20.32
CA ASN A 42 -17.31 -7.66 -21.62
C ASN A 42 -16.55 -6.31 -21.53
N SER A 43 -16.26 -5.82 -20.33
CA SER A 43 -15.76 -4.44 -20.11
C SER A 43 -14.23 -4.33 -19.94
N SER A 44 -13.50 -5.46 -20.05
CA SER A 44 -12.07 -5.51 -19.76
C SER A 44 -11.24 -4.92 -20.90
N LYS A 45 -10.78 -3.67 -20.71
CA LYS A 45 -9.68 -3.06 -21.50
C LYS A 45 -8.30 -3.67 -21.18
N PHE A 46 -8.24 -4.52 -20.15
CA PHE A 46 -7.04 -5.22 -19.70
C PHE A 46 -7.16 -6.69 -20.12
N ASP A 47 -6.10 -7.24 -20.70
CA ASP A 47 -6.08 -8.55 -21.34
C ASP A 47 -6.41 -9.66 -20.33
N GLY A 48 -7.63 -10.20 -20.42
CA GLY A 48 -8.06 -11.55 -19.99
C GLY A 48 -7.95 -12.01 -18.53
N GLN A 49 -7.10 -11.43 -17.66
CA GLN A 49 -6.73 -12.10 -16.40
C GLN A 49 -7.08 -11.33 -15.12
N SER A 50 -7.40 -10.04 -15.17
CA SER A 50 -7.98 -9.38 -13.99
C SER A 50 -9.18 -8.51 -14.37
N GLN A 51 -10.36 -8.92 -13.90
CA GLN A 51 -11.52 -8.05 -13.77
C GLN A 51 -11.28 -6.93 -12.74
N ARG A 52 -10.05 -6.69 -12.30
CA ARG A 52 -9.72 -5.83 -11.16
C ARG A 52 -9.18 -4.51 -11.70
N LYS A 53 -10.06 -3.51 -11.83
CA LYS A 53 -9.72 -2.14 -12.25
C LYS A 53 -9.24 -1.32 -11.07
N GLY A 54 -8.33 -0.39 -11.33
CA GLY A 54 -7.90 0.56 -10.32
C GLY A 54 -7.23 1.79 -10.90
N ARG A 55 -6.77 2.61 -9.98
CA ARG A 55 -6.08 3.87 -10.19
C ARG A 55 -5.07 4.09 -9.08
N LEU A 56 -3.97 4.72 -9.45
CA LEU A 56 -3.02 5.31 -8.52
C LEU A 56 -3.22 6.83 -8.55
N TYR A 57 -3.58 7.39 -7.40
CA TYR A 57 -3.69 8.82 -7.19
C TYR A 57 -2.45 9.32 -6.44
N LEU A 58 -1.95 10.48 -6.84
CA LEU A 58 -0.98 11.26 -6.08
C LEU A 58 -1.65 12.56 -5.65
N GLY A 59 -1.63 12.84 -4.35
CA GLY A 59 -2.24 14.02 -3.77
C GLY A 59 -1.30 14.75 -2.82
N GLU A 60 -1.64 15.99 -2.52
CA GLU A 60 -1.01 16.82 -1.50
C GLU A 60 -2.10 17.29 -0.53
N PHE A 61 -1.84 17.24 0.77
CA PHE A 61 -2.74 17.75 1.80
C PHE A 61 -2.08 18.92 2.53
N LYS A 62 -2.70 20.10 2.46
CA LYS A 62 -2.30 21.27 3.24
C LYS A 62 -3.39 21.60 4.24
N ASP A 63 -4.48 22.18 3.73
CA ASP A 63 -5.73 22.39 4.46
C ASP A 63 -6.88 21.58 3.84
N GLU A 64 -6.76 21.32 2.54
CA GLU A 64 -7.67 20.51 1.74
C GLU A 64 -6.86 19.51 0.91
N ILE A 65 -7.56 18.55 0.30
CA ILE A 65 -6.94 17.51 -0.52
C ILE A 65 -6.86 18.02 -1.95
N ASP A 66 -5.65 18.12 -2.47
CA ASP A 66 -5.38 18.51 -3.86
C ASP A 66 -4.78 17.33 -4.64
N ILE A 67 -5.55 16.76 -5.56
CA ILE A 67 -5.13 15.62 -6.38
C ILE A 67 -4.30 16.12 -7.56
N LYS A 68 -3.01 15.79 -7.55
CA LYS A 68 -2.02 16.26 -8.53
C LYS A 68 -1.95 15.37 -9.76
N GLN A 69 -2.15 14.07 -9.59
CA GLN A 69 -2.01 13.10 -10.66
C GLN A 69 -2.93 11.90 -10.46
N THR A 70 -3.42 11.36 -11.57
CA THR A 70 -4.17 10.10 -11.64
C THR A 70 -3.56 9.22 -12.72
N ILE A 71 -3.26 7.97 -12.38
CA ILE A 71 -2.70 6.98 -13.29
C ILE A 71 -3.68 5.79 -13.34
N GLU A 72 -4.20 5.49 -14.54
CA GLU A 72 -5.03 4.31 -14.78
C GLU A 72 -4.16 3.04 -14.78
N THR A 73 -4.57 2.02 -14.04
CA THR A 73 -3.79 0.79 -13.79
C THR A 73 -4.72 -0.37 -13.48
N PRO A 74 -4.30 -1.65 -13.57
CA PRO A 74 -4.96 -2.70 -12.82
C PRO A 74 -5.05 -2.33 -11.33
N ALA A 75 -6.00 -2.92 -10.62
CA ALA A 75 -6.22 -2.66 -9.20
C ALA A 75 -4.92 -2.71 -8.40
N ILE A 76 -4.69 -1.69 -7.58
CA ILE A 76 -3.51 -1.63 -6.72
C ILE A 76 -3.79 -2.47 -5.48
N LEU A 77 -2.85 -3.35 -5.12
CA LEU A 77 -2.96 -4.26 -3.97
C LEU A 77 -2.11 -3.78 -2.78
N ASP A 78 -0.97 -3.16 -3.04
CA ASP A 78 -0.19 -2.48 -2.00
C ASP A 78 0.64 -1.34 -2.60
N LEU A 79 0.90 -0.33 -1.76
CA LEU A 79 1.77 0.81 -2.04
C LEU A 79 2.73 0.95 -0.86
N LYS A 80 4.00 1.30 -1.13
CA LYS A 80 4.90 1.82 -0.09
C LYS A 80 5.89 2.81 -0.67
N TRP A 81 6.04 3.94 0.01
CA TRP A 81 7.15 4.85 -0.20
C TRP A 81 8.45 4.24 0.34
N SER A 82 9.54 4.39 -0.40
CA SER A 82 10.86 3.99 0.08
C SER A 82 11.30 4.93 1.21
N PRO A 83 11.74 4.40 2.36
CA PRO A 83 12.24 5.25 3.45
C PRO A 83 13.58 5.92 3.10
N ASN A 84 14.37 5.31 2.21
CA ASN A 84 15.76 5.71 1.95
C ASN A 84 16.00 6.18 0.51
N ASN A 85 15.10 5.86 -0.43
CA ASN A 85 15.25 6.25 -1.82
C ASN A 85 14.37 7.48 -2.11
N GLN A 86 15.00 8.54 -2.62
CA GLN A 86 14.55 9.94 -2.71
C GLN A 86 13.17 10.14 -3.36
N GLY A 87 12.10 9.76 -2.69
CA GLY A 87 10.74 9.84 -3.22
C GLY A 87 10.39 8.68 -4.17
N ALA A 88 11.00 7.51 -4.00
CA ALA A 88 10.57 6.33 -4.74
C ALA A 88 9.28 5.74 -4.14
N LEU A 89 8.30 5.40 -4.98
CA LEU A 89 7.05 4.74 -4.60
C LEU A 89 6.96 3.39 -5.30
N ALA A 90 6.93 2.30 -4.55
CA ALA A 90 6.61 0.98 -5.09
C ALA A 90 5.09 0.75 -5.04
N ALA A 91 4.57 0.17 -6.12
CA ALA A 91 3.20 -0.26 -6.26
C ALA A 91 3.16 -1.68 -6.81
N VAL A 92 2.33 -2.54 -6.22
CA VAL A 92 2.00 -3.85 -6.80
C VAL A 92 0.55 -3.86 -7.21
N ASN A 93 0.28 -4.36 -8.43
CA ASN A 93 -1.06 -4.38 -8.98
C ASN A 93 -1.59 -5.81 -9.19
N ALA A 94 -2.88 -5.90 -9.49
CA ALA A 94 -3.61 -7.15 -9.67
C ALA A 94 -3.23 -7.93 -10.95
N SER A 95 -2.33 -7.40 -11.77
CA SER A 95 -1.71 -8.12 -12.89
C SER A 95 -0.35 -8.74 -12.54
N GLY A 96 0.02 -8.76 -11.25
CA GLY A 96 1.30 -9.34 -10.81
C GLY A 96 2.51 -8.47 -11.13
N GLN A 97 2.29 -7.19 -11.47
CA GLN A 97 3.36 -6.26 -11.78
C GLN A 97 3.73 -5.44 -10.55
N LEU A 98 5.02 -5.38 -10.26
CA LEU A 98 5.64 -4.41 -9.37
C LEU A 98 6.12 -3.23 -10.21
N THR A 99 5.69 -2.01 -9.89
CA THR A 99 6.17 -0.77 -10.51
C THR A 99 6.79 0.14 -9.47
N ILE A 100 7.98 0.65 -9.75
CA ILE A 100 8.68 1.65 -8.92
C ILE A 100 8.65 2.98 -9.65
N TYR A 101 7.95 3.95 -9.08
CA TYR A 101 7.87 5.33 -9.56
C TYR A 101 8.87 6.22 -8.84
N SER A 102 9.30 7.29 -9.50
CA SER A 102 10.10 8.36 -8.91
C SER A 102 9.27 9.64 -8.79
N LEU A 103 9.18 10.20 -7.59
CA LEU A 103 8.55 11.51 -7.36
C LEU A 103 9.45 12.64 -7.86
N LYS A 104 8.87 13.52 -8.67
CA LYS A 104 9.50 14.74 -9.20
C LYS A 104 9.11 15.97 -8.39
N GLU A 105 9.85 17.06 -8.60
CA GLU A 105 9.66 18.31 -7.84
C GLU A 105 8.31 18.97 -8.06
N ASN A 106 7.69 18.76 -9.22
CA ASN A 106 6.34 19.21 -9.55
C ASN A 106 5.23 18.32 -8.97
N ILE A 107 5.57 17.39 -8.06
CA ILE A 107 4.64 16.44 -7.45
C ILE A 107 3.96 15.60 -8.55
N SER A 108 4.79 14.96 -9.39
CA SER A 108 4.39 13.94 -10.35
C SER A 108 5.22 12.67 -10.14
N LEU A 109 4.61 11.52 -10.40
CA LEU A 109 5.26 10.22 -10.50
C LEU A 109 5.71 9.98 -11.94
N GLU A 110 7.01 9.75 -12.12
CA GLU A 110 7.67 9.53 -13.41
C GLU A 110 8.73 8.42 -13.31
N ASP A 111 9.44 8.13 -14.40
CA ASP A 111 10.52 7.13 -14.49
C ASP A 111 10.12 5.74 -13.93
N ALA A 112 8.92 5.29 -14.28
CA ALA A 112 8.36 4.04 -13.82
C ALA A 112 9.18 2.84 -14.32
N LYS A 113 9.75 2.06 -13.40
CA LYS A 113 10.36 0.75 -13.67
C LYS A 113 9.38 -0.35 -13.29
N SER A 114 8.94 -1.14 -14.28
CA SER A 114 7.99 -2.23 -14.07
C SER A 114 8.66 -3.60 -14.19
N PHE A 115 8.37 -4.47 -13.24
CA PHE A 115 8.85 -5.84 -13.16
C PHE A 115 7.64 -6.76 -13.06
N ASN A 116 7.56 -7.75 -13.95
CA ASN A 116 6.57 -8.80 -13.81
C ASN A 116 7.15 -9.85 -12.85
N ILE A 117 6.51 -10.06 -11.70
CA ILE A 117 6.87 -11.15 -10.80
C ILE A 117 6.19 -12.40 -11.37
N ASP A 118 6.98 -13.44 -11.66
CA ASP A 118 6.64 -14.56 -12.56
C ASP A 118 5.18 -15.07 -12.52
N GLY A 119 4.49 -14.85 -13.65
CA GLY A 119 3.89 -15.85 -14.56
C GLY A 119 2.72 -16.73 -14.11
N ASN A 120 2.52 -16.93 -12.81
CA ASN A 120 1.35 -17.63 -12.30
C ASN A 120 0.25 -16.59 -12.02
N ASP A 121 -1.03 -16.98 -12.05
CA ASP A 121 -2.18 -16.12 -11.71
C ASP A 121 -2.20 -15.70 -10.20
N LEU A 122 -1.03 -15.55 -9.58
CA LEU A 122 -0.81 -15.18 -8.19
C LEU A 122 -0.86 -13.66 -8.03
N LEU A 123 -1.50 -13.24 -6.96
CA LEU A 123 -1.61 -11.83 -6.59
C LEU A 123 -0.51 -11.50 -5.58
N ILE A 124 0.24 -10.43 -5.82
CA ILE A 124 1.15 -9.88 -4.83
C ILE A 124 0.33 -9.03 -3.87
N LEU A 125 0.15 -9.50 -2.64
CA LEU A 125 -0.79 -8.94 -1.67
C LEU A 125 -0.17 -7.88 -0.77
N SER A 126 1.16 -7.87 -0.62
CA SER A 126 1.85 -6.85 0.16
C SER A 126 3.30 -6.72 -0.26
N LEU A 127 3.87 -5.52 -0.02
CA LEU A 127 5.27 -5.22 -0.21
C LEU A 127 5.87 -4.46 0.97
N ALA A 128 7.19 -4.61 1.18
CA ALA A 128 7.94 -3.88 2.20
C ALA A 128 9.35 -3.53 1.70
N TRP A 129 9.84 -2.36 2.08
CA TRP A 129 11.17 -1.87 1.70
C TRP A 129 12.24 -2.14 2.75
N LYS A 130 13.45 -2.44 2.29
CA LYS A 130 14.68 -2.33 3.08
C LYS A 130 15.84 -1.90 2.19
N HIS A 131 16.26 -0.64 2.31
CA HIS A 131 17.27 -0.03 1.43
C HIS A 131 16.88 -0.18 -0.06
N ASP A 132 17.69 -0.93 -0.83
CA ASP A 132 17.57 -1.25 -2.24
C ASP A 132 16.79 -2.55 -2.49
N ARG A 133 16.16 -3.12 -1.47
CA ARG A 133 15.44 -4.39 -1.55
C ARG A 133 13.97 -4.20 -1.25
N ILE A 134 13.14 -4.96 -1.95
CA ILE A 134 11.70 -5.03 -1.73
C ILE A 134 11.35 -6.49 -1.48
N ALA A 135 10.72 -6.74 -0.34
CA ALA A 135 10.10 -8.03 -0.05
C ALA A 135 8.63 -7.98 -0.47
N LEU A 136 8.15 -9.08 -1.07
CA LEU A 136 6.82 -9.23 -1.64
C LEU A 136 6.20 -10.50 -1.07
N SER A 137 4.93 -10.46 -0.69
CA SER A 137 4.17 -11.66 -0.32
C SER A 137 3.07 -11.93 -1.35
N ASP A 138 2.93 -13.18 -1.79
CA ASP A 138 1.90 -13.56 -2.75
C ASP A 138 0.75 -14.40 -2.17
N SER A 139 -0.31 -14.55 -2.94
CA SER A 139 -1.48 -15.37 -2.61
C SER A 139 -1.20 -16.88 -2.55
N GLY A 140 -0.04 -17.33 -3.01
CA GLY A 140 0.44 -18.71 -2.86
C GLY A 140 1.09 -18.96 -1.50
N GLY A 141 1.31 -17.91 -0.70
CA GLY A 141 1.97 -17.97 0.60
C GLY A 141 3.49 -17.89 0.52
N TYR A 142 4.06 -17.52 -0.64
CA TYR A 142 5.49 -17.33 -0.79
C TYR A 142 5.90 -15.89 -0.51
N ILE A 143 7.18 -15.71 -0.17
CA ILE A 143 7.80 -14.41 -0.04
C ILE A 143 8.96 -14.33 -1.04
N THR A 144 8.92 -13.30 -1.88
CA THR A 144 9.94 -13.03 -2.90
C THR A 144 10.68 -11.75 -2.54
N VAL A 145 12.01 -11.71 -2.67
CA VAL A 145 12.79 -10.48 -2.50
C VAL A 145 13.41 -10.09 -3.82
N VAL A 146 13.18 -8.84 -4.22
CA VAL A 146 13.73 -8.24 -5.42
C VAL A 146 14.63 -7.06 -5.06
N SER A 147 15.60 -6.75 -5.92
CA SER A 147 16.36 -5.51 -5.82
C SER A 147 15.67 -4.41 -6.64
N SER A 148 15.64 -3.19 -6.13
CA SER A 148 15.17 -2.02 -6.87
C SER A 148 16.14 -1.57 -7.98
N ASP A 149 17.38 -2.06 -7.92
CA ASP A 149 18.50 -1.57 -8.74
C ASP A 149 18.89 -2.56 -9.84
N GLN A 150 18.45 -3.82 -9.75
CA GLN A 150 18.79 -4.87 -10.72
C GLN A 150 17.57 -5.29 -11.54
N ASP A 151 17.77 -5.42 -12.86
CA ASP A 151 16.78 -5.93 -13.82
C ASP A 151 16.51 -7.46 -13.68
N MET A 152 17.08 -8.12 -12.66
CA MET A 152 16.93 -9.56 -12.45
C MET A 152 16.50 -9.89 -11.02
N ILE A 153 15.39 -10.65 -10.94
CA ILE A 153 14.86 -11.27 -9.73
C ILE A 153 15.79 -12.43 -9.38
N SER A 154 16.36 -12.42 -8.17
CA SER A 154 16.98 -13.61 -7.59
C SER A 154 16.04 -14.19 -6.56
N GLU A 155 15.45 -15.36 -6.83
CA GLU A 155 14.80 -16.16 -5.79
C GLU A 155 15.85 -16.52 -4.73
N GLN A 156 15.83 -15.84 -3.59
CA GLN A 156 16.56 -16.28 -2.41
C GLN A 156 15.56 -16.84 -1.41
N GLU A 157 15.78 -18.09 -0.98
CA GLU A 157 15.06 -18.68 0.15
C GLU A 157 15.20 -17.77 1.37
N LEU A 158 14.10 -17.16 1.79
CA LEU A 158 14.11 -16.27 2.94
C LEU A 158 14.06 -17.10 4.22
N THR A 159 15.08 -16.91 5.05
CA THR A 159 15.10 -17.51 6.39
C THR A 159 13.92 -17.01 7.24
N PRO A 160 13.37 -17.81 8.16
CA PRO A 160 12.23 -17.42 9.01
C PRO A 160 12.42 -16.13 9.82
N LEU A 161 13.67 -15.74 10.09
CA LEU A 161 14.00 -14.51 10.80
C LEU A 161 13.73 -13.24 9.97
N PHE A 162 13.90 -13.33 8.65
CA PHE A 162 13.67 -12.22 7.73
C PHE A 162 12.18 -11.91 7.59
N VAL A 163 11.34 -12.95 7.46
CA VAL A 163 9.87 -12.83 7.42
C VAL A 163 9.32 -12.17 8.69
N ARG A 164 9.87 -12.50 9.87
CA ARG A 164 9.46 -11.87 11.13
C ARG A 164 9.76 -10.38 11.19
N ASN A 165 10.87 -9.92 10.64
CA ASN A 165 11.23 -8.51 10.65
C ASN A 165 10.35 -7.67 9.71
N ILE A 166 9.98 -8.22 8.55
CA ILE A 166 9.00 -7.57 7.65
C ILE A 166 7.67 -7.39 8.36
N LEU A 167 7.13 -8.45 8.97
CA LEU A 167 5.86 -8.39 9.70
C LEU A 167 5.93 -7.45 10.92
N GLN A 168 7.11 -7.26 11.51
CA GLN A 168 7.30 -6.30 12.59
C GLN A 168 7.31 -4.85 12.10
N GLU A 169 7.86 -4.56 10.92
CA GLU A 169 7.81 -3.21 10.33
C GLU A 169 6.41 -2.88 9.79
N SER A 170 5.69 -3.86 9.22
CA SER A 170 4.25 -3.72 8.93
C SER A 170 3.47 -3.45 10.22
N ARG A 171 3.81 -4.16 11.31
CA ARG A 171 3.24 -3.90 12.64
C ARG A 171 3.68 -2.56 13.23
N ALA A 172 4.86 -2.06 12.94
CA ALA A 172 5.32 -0.74 13.36
C ALA A 172 4.56 0.37 12.61
N TYR A 173 4.24 0.16 11.32
CA TYR A 173 3.31 1.01 10.58
C TYR A 173 1.90 0.99 11.19
N PHE A 174 1.41 -0.17 11.61
CA PHE A 174 0.17 -0.29 12.38
C PHE A 174 0.27 0.29 13.80
N ARG A 175 1.47 0.28 14.42
CA ARG A 175 1.72 0.76 15.79
C ARG A 175 1.89 2.27 15.85
N ILE A 176 2.47 2.89 14.83
CA ILE A 176 2.49 4.36 14.65
C ILE A 176 1.05 4.87 14.51
N ARG A 177 0.12 4.09 13.93
CA ARG A 177 -1.32 4.43 13.96
C ARG A 177 -2.04 4.11 15.29
N CYS A 178 -1.45 3.33 16.20
CA CYS A 178 -2.08 2.90 17.46
C CYS A 178 -1.54 3.58 18.72
N ASP A 179 -0.35 4.19 18.69
CA ASP A 179 0.24 4.77 19.89
C ASP A 179 -0.51 6.05 20.38
N GLU A 180 -1.41 6.62 19.56
CA GLU A 180 -2.38 7.64 20.00
C GLU A 180 -3.67 7.06 20.63
N TYR A 181 -3.91 5.74 20.58
CA TYR A 181 -5.18 5.12 20.98
C TYR A 181 -5.09 4.06 22.08
N GLN A 182 -3.89 3.75 22.60
CA GLN A 182 -3.74 2.71 23.63
C GLN A 182 -4.56 2.93 24.91
N ASN A 183 -4.81 4.19 25.29
CA ASN A 183 -5.59 4.49 26.50
C ASN A 183 -7.11 4.25 26.32
N TYR A 184 -7.64 4.34 25.11
CA TYR A 184 -9.09 4.19 24.87
C TYR A 184 -9.55 2.73 24.82
N PHE A 185 -8.71 1.82 24.33
CA PHE A 185 -9.06 0.40 24.23
C PHE A 185 -9.04 -0.31 25.59
N GLN A 186 -8.15 0.08 26.51
CA GLN A 186 -8.15 -0.48 27.87
C GLN A 186 -9.40 -0.07 28.66
N GLU A 187 -9.83 1.20 28.56
CA GLU A 187 -11.06 1.66 29.21
C GLU A 187 -12.34 1.01 28.62
N ALA A 188 -12.38 0.79 27.30
CA ALA A 188 -13.52 0.15 26.64
C ALA A 188 -13.64 -1.35 26.98
N MET A 189 -12.52 -2.07 27.12
CA MET A 189 -12.54 -3.46 27.57
C MET A 189 -12.94 -3.59 29.05
N MET A 190 -12.52 -2.67 29.92
CA MET A 190 -12.91 -2.69 31.33
C MET A 190 -14.40 -2.39 31.54
N ARG A 191 -14.98 -1.44 30.79
CA ARG A 191 -16.43 -1.14 30.87
C ARG A 191 -17.33 -2.28 30.38
N ASN A 192 -16.92 -3.03 29.36
CA ASN A 192 -17.68 -4.18 28.88
C ASN A 192 -17.59 -5.40 29.81
N TYR A 193 -16.50 -5.50 30.59
CA TYR A 193 -16.36 -6.53 31.62
C TYR A 193 -17.24 -6.24 32.86
N GLU A 194 -17.37 -4.97 33.25
CA GLU A 194 -18.21 -4.55 34.38
C GLU A 194 -19.72 -4.60 34.05
N ASN A 195 -20.12 -4.24 32.82
CA ASN A 195 -21.52 -4.26 32.40
C ASN A 195 -22.04 -5.67 32.05
N GLY A 196 -21.15 -6.63 31.76
CA GLY A 196 -21.52 -8.02 31.46
C GLY A 196 -21.89 -8.88 32.69
N ILE A 197 -21.79 -8.34 33.90
CA ILE A 197 -22.15 -9.04 35.15
C ILE A 197 -23.59 -8.67 35.61
N SER A 198 -24.22 -7.66 35.00
CA SER A 198 -25.54 -7.15 35.42
C SER A 198 -26.74 -7.77 34.70
N GLU A 199 -26.54 -8.59 33.66
CA GLU A 199 -27.62 -9.27 32.92
C GLU A 199 -27.44 -10.79 32.93
N ARG A 200 -27.47 -11.37 34.14
CA ARG A 200 -27.75 -12.78 34.37
C ARG A 200 -28.68 -12.97 35.57
#